data_AF-A0A921FGS0-F1
#
_entry.id   AF-A0A921FGS0-F1
#
_cell.length_a   1.000
_cell.length_b   1.000
_cell.length_c   1.000
_cell.angle_alpha   90.00
_cell.angle_beta   90.00
_cell.angle_gamma   90.00
#
_symmetry.space_group_name_H-M   'P 1'
#
loop_
_entity.id
_entity.type
_entity.pdbx_description
1 polymer ?
#
loop_
_entity_poly.entity_id
_entity_poly.type
_entity_poly.pdbx_seq_one_letter_code
_entity_poly.pdbx_strand_id
1 'polypeptide(L)' 'MENMLNAIKDMPLKAAYYMGKRDAYRKELADTLSIAKVKTSPVLIGRIKVYYLLADMYDEQFAEEMGWV' A
#
# COMPACT_ATOMS: atom_id res chain seq x y z
N MET A 1 18.02 12.58 -6.99
CA MET A 1 16.78 13.25 -6.57
C MET A 1 15.95 13.69 -7.78
N GLU A 2 16.58 14.19 -8.86
CA GLU A 2 15.90 14.55 -10.13
C GLU A 2 15.05 13.41 -10.74
N ASN A 3 15.57 12.17 -10.76
CA ASN A 3 14.83 11.03 -11.32
C ASN A 3 13.53 10.71 -10.58
N MET A 4 13.48 10.96 -9.26
CA MET A 4 12.29 10.71 -8.44
C MET A 4 11.24 11.82 -8.63
N LEU A 5 11.68 13.07 -8.73
CA LEU A 5 10.79 14.21 -9.03
C LEU A 5 10.19 14.11 -10.42
N ASN A 6 10.96 13.69 -11.42
CA ASN A 6 10.45 13.43 -12.76
C ASN A 6 9.46 12.26 -12.79
N ALA A 7 9.76 11.16 -12.08
CA ALA A 7 8.84 10.03 -11.95
C ALA A 7 7.50 10.42 -11.28
N ILE A 8 7.51 11.37 -10.33
CA ILE A 8 6.28 11.91 -9.73
C ILE A 8 5.53 12.82 -10.72
N LYS A 9 6.25 13.66 -11.47
CA LYS A 9 5.67 14.58 -12.46
C LYS A 9 4.99 13.83 -13.60
N ASP A 10 5.59 12.73 -14.04
CA ASP A 10 5.13 11.93 -15.17
C ASP A 10 4.19 10.79 -14.73
N MET A 11 3.87 10.70 -13.43
CA MET A 11 2.99 9.67 -12.87
C MET A 11 1.57 9.78 -13.42
N PRO A 12 1.02 8.71 -14.04
CA PRO A 12 -0.38 8.68 -14.43
C PRO A 12 -1.32 8.85 -13.24
N LEU A 13 -2.46 9.50 -13.45
CA LEU A 13 -3.46 9.70 -12.38
C LEU A 13 -3.93 8.38 -11.74
N LYS A 14 -3.98 7.29 -12.53
CA LYS A 14 -4.29 5.96 -12.02
C LYS A 14 -3.19 5.40 -11.12
N ALA A 15 -1.92 5.56 -11.51
CA ALA A 15 -0.79 5.19 -10.66
C ALA A 15 -0.84 5.98 -9.33
N ALA A 16 -1.11 7.29 -9.37
CA ALA A 16 -1.26 8.09 -8.16
C ALA A 16 -2.41 7.61 -7.26
N TYR A 17 -3.53 7.19 -7.86
CA TYR A 17 -4.65 6.59 -7.14
C TYR A 17 -4.25 5.28 -6.43
N TYR A 18 -3.59 4.36 -7.15
CA TYR A 18 -3.15 3.08 -6.59
C TYR A 18 -2.10 3.27 -5.50
N MET A 19 -1.14 4.18 -5.70
CA MET A 19 -0.18 4.59 -4.67
C MET A 19 -0.89 5.07 -3.40
N GLY A 20 -1.89 5.94 -3.53
CA GLY A 20 -2.67 6.43 -2.39
C GLY A 20 -3.43 5.31 -1.66
N LYS A 21 -4.00 4.35 -2.39
CA LYS A 21 -4.66 3.17 -1.79
C LYS A 21 -3.68 2.27 -1.06
N ARG A 22 -2.55 1.93 -1.70
CA ARG A 22 -1.46 1.17 -1.10
C ARG A 22 -1.01 1.80 0.22
N ASP A 23 -0.74 3.10 0.21
CA ASP A 23 -0.22 3.81 1.39
C ASP A 23 -1.26 3.85 2.53
N ALA A 24 -2.54 4.01 2.20
CA ALA A 24 -3.63 3.90 3.17
C ALA A 24 -3.68 2.51 3.82
N TYR A 25 -3.61 1.42 3.04
CA TYR A 25 -3.60 0.07 3.61
C TYR A 25 -2.33 -0.27 4.37
N ARG A 26 -1.17 0.26 3.97
CA ARG A 26 0.08 0.15 4.76
C ARG A 26 -0.05 0.82 6.12
N LYS A 27 -0.74 1.96 6.20
CA LYS A 27 -1.06 2.64 7.46
C LYS A 27 -2.00 1.79 8.33
N GLU A 28 -3.12 1.33 7.79
CA GLU A 28 -4.07 0.46 8.51
C GLU A 28 -3.40 -0.84 8.99
N LEU A 29 -2.50 -1.41 8.19
CA LEU A 29 -1.69 -2.57 8.55
C LEU A 29 -0.78 -2.25 9.75
N ALA A 30 -0.05 -1.13 9.72
CA ALA A 30 0.83 -0.72 10.80
C ALA A 30 0.06 -0.47 12.11
N ASP A 31 -1.09 0.21 12.03
CA ASP A 31 -1.96 0.48 13.18
C ASP A 31 -2.51 -0.83 13.77
N THR A 32 -2.97 -1.75 12.91
CA THR A 32 -3.48 -3.06 13.36
C THR A 32 -2.38 -3.92 13.98
N LEU A 33 -1.16 -3.91 13.40
CA LEU A 33 0.00 -4.61 13.98
C LEU A 33 0.37 -4.04 15.35
N SER A 34 0.31 -2.72 15.53
CA SER A 34 0.56 -2.06 16.81
C SER A 34 -0.42 -2.55 17.89
N ILE A 35 -1.72 -2.64 17.56
CA ILE A 35 -2.75 -3.17 18.47
C ILE A 35 -2.51 -4.66 18.77
N ALA A 36 -2.23 -5.46 17.73
CA ALA A 36 -2.05 -6.91 17.87
C ALA A 36 -0.84 -7.29 18.74
N LYS A 37 0.19 -6.43 18.82
CA LYS A 37 1.34 -6.59 19.73
C LYS A 37 0.93 -6.55 21.20
N VAL A 38 -0.08 -5.75 21.55
CA VAL A 38 -0.58 -5.63 22.92
C VAL A 38 -1.54 -6.77 23.24
N LYS A 39 -2.48 -7.06 22.32
CA LYS A 39 -3.44 -8.15 22.46
C LYS A 39 -3.86 -8.64 21.07
N THR A 40 -3.55 -9.90 20.78
CA THR A 40 -3.92 -10.50 19.50
C THR A 40 -5.31 -11.16 19.56
N SER A 41 -5.96 -11.25 18.41
CA SER A 41 -7.21 -12.00 18.24
C SER A 41 -7.30 -12.55 16.81
N PRO A 42 -8.09 -13.62 16.57
CA PRO A 42 -8.32 -14.13 15.21
C PRO A 42 -8.81 -13.05 14.23
N VAL A 43 -9.62 -12.10 14.71
CA VAL A 43 -10.12 -10.97 13.92
C VAL A 43 -8.98 -10.03 13.51
N LEU A 44 -8.08 -9.70 14.44
CA LEU A 44 -6.92 -8.85 14.14
C LEU A 44 -5.97 -9.54 13.15
N ILE A 45 -5.72 -10.84 13.32
CA ILE A 45 -4.92 -11.63 12.37
C ILE A 45 -5.56 -11.61 10.98
N GLY A 46 -6.88 -11.79 10.89
CA GLY A 46 -7.62 -11.68 9.63
C GLY A 46 -7.46 -10.32 8.96
N ARG A 47 -7.61 -9.23 9.73
CA ARG A 47 -7.41 -7.85 9.23
C ARG A 47 -5.99 -7.61 8.73
N ILE A 48 -4.97 -8.05 9.48
CA ILE A 48 -3.56 -7.95 9.08
C ILE A 48 -3.35 -8.60 7.70
N LYS A 49 -3.85 -9.82 7.50
CA LYS A 49 -3.74 -10.52 6.21
C LYS A 49 -4.43 -9.75 5.09
N VAL A 50 -5.65 -9.26 5.33
CA VAL A 50 -6.41 -8.50 4.34
C VAL A 50 -5.68 -7.21 3.95
N TYR A 51 -5.22 -6.41 4.92
CA TYR A 51 -4.52 -5.17 4.62
C TYR A 51 -3.18 -5.39 3.93
N TYR A 52 -2.47 -6.47 4.27
CA TYR A 52 -1.26 -6.86 3.54
C TYR A 52 -1.57 -7.17 2.07
N LEU A 53 -2.55 -8.04 1.80
CA LEU A 53 -2.93 -8.42 0.42
C LEU A 53 -3.44 -7.22 -0.39
N LEU A 54 -4.22 -6.32 0.23
CA LEU A 54 -4.69 -5.12 -0.43
C LEU A 54 -3.54 -4.17 -0.75
N ALA A 55 -2.62 -3.95 0.19
CA ALA A 55 -1.45 -3.12 -0.07
C ALA A 55 -0.58 -3.68 -1.21
N ASP A 56 -0.38 -5.00 -1.23
CA ASP A 56 0.38 -5.71 -2.27
C ASP A 56 -0.27 -5.57 -3.66
N MET A 57 -1.57 -5.87 -3.75
CA MET A 57 -2.35 -5.73 -4.99
C MET A 57 -2.31 -4.30 -5.56
N TYR A 58 -2.40 -3.27 -4.71
CA TYR A 58 -2.31 -1.88 -5.17
C TYR A 58 -0.87 -1.46 -5.52
N ASP A 59 0.15 -2.11 -4.96
CA ASP A 59 1.55 -1.89 -5.35
C ASP A 59 1.83 -2.48 -6.74
N GLU A 60 1.28 -3.66 -7.04
CA GLU A 60 1.32 -4.28 -8.36
C GLU A 60 0.64 -3.39 -9.41
N GLN A 61 -0.61 -2.97 -9.14
CA GLN A 61 -1.35 -2.08 -10.05
C GLN A 61 -0.65 -0.72 -10.25
N PHE A 62 -0.01 -0.21 -9.20
CA PHE A 62 0.82 0.98 -9.32
C PHE A 62 2.01 0.75 -10.27
N ALA A 63 2.73 -0.36 -10.09
CA ALA A 63 3.90 -0.68 -10.91
C ALA A 63 3.52 -0.93 -12.39
N GLU A 64 2.39 -1.58 -12.65
CA GLU A 64 1.83 -1.75 -13.99
C GLU A 64 1.50 -0.40 -14.66
N GLU A 65 0.79 0.49 -13.98
CA GLU A 65 0.45 1.82 -14.53
C GLU A 65 1.69 2.71 -14.73
N MET A 66 2.75 2.48 -13.96
CA MET A 66 4.04 3.14 -14.16
C MET A 66 4.89 2.51 -15.28
N GLY A 67 4.46 1.37 -15.84
CA GLY A 67 5.21 0.61 -16.85
C GLY A 67 6.52 0.03 -16.30
N TRP A 68 6.56 -0.28 -15.01
CA TRP A 68 7.75 -0.84 -14.34
C TRP A 68 7.76 -2.37 -14.35
N VAL A 69 6.67 -2.99 -14.77
CA VAL A 69 6.46 -4.43 -14.92
C VAL A 69 5.95 -4.72 -16.32
#